data_AF-A0A2J6HIA9-F1
#
_entry.id   AF-A0A2J6HIA9-F1
#
_cell.length_a   1.000
_cell.length_b   1.000
_cell.length_c   1.000
_cell.angle_alpha   90.00
_cell.angle_beta   90.00
_cell.angle_gamma   90.00
#
_symmetry.space_group_name_H-M   'P 1'
#
loop_
_entity.id
_entity.type
_entity.pdbx_description
1 polymer ?
#
loop_
_entity_poly.entity_id
_entity_poly.type
_entity_poly.pdbx_seq_one_letter_code
_entity_poly.pdbx_strand_id
1 'polypeptide(L)'
;MVLTFGVNANNVLVENVNRAGANRDIVDFNLSWENSWYFNNIPNNHDAVWVFVKFRECGGGGPWHHALLSTTMGDHSFGPDITYAKPITVNDRFGNPGNHNSGVLVRRNTIGKGDIVSQAISLQIVGATDGTAMADTAEYDIRVFAIEMVQIPQGRFYAGDGTSTAVLFTPGTGYGTVYGYIPYDVTSENHNDTINYGYYGYPVELNTTFPKGYDEFYMMKYEITQGQYCDFLNTISPIWALNRAYVVNSYNINISLSGSYLTNHNDRAMGYLSYEDFLSYLDWAALRPMTELEFEKGCRGPKDFSPGEYAWGNNVIIEAKNISYTTPGTELCTDSGANLHYYGADYYLHGGVFGVNGYGPVEVGIFARDSTLSREATGGSYYGAMNMSGNVREFCVQINTNNGNPATTTQYSGIWGDGMLDAFGIYNVTDWPTTGQYYIMKGGYWHDNQDRCRVSDRNHRNQTNYTSRYYYLGGRGVR
;
A
#
# COMPACT_ATOMS: atom_id res chain seq x y z
N MET A 1 29.05 21.98 -11.01
CA MET A 1 29.41 20.90 -10.06
C MET A 1 28.15 20.11 -9.85
N VAL A 2 28.03 18.96 -10.53
CA VAL A 2 26.86 18.08 -10.42
C VAL A 2 27.14 17.15 -9.27
N LEU A 3 26.46 17.35 -8.16
CA LEU A 3 26.33 16.34 -7.13
C LEU A 3 25.21 15.41 -7.60
N THR A 4 25.58 14.22 -8.06
CA THR A 4 24.69 13.08 -8.24
C THR A 4 24.38 12.50 -6.87
N PHE A 5 23.13 12.61 -6.43
CA PHE A 5 22.57 11.78 -5.37
C PHE A 5 21.73 10.69 -6.03
N GLY A 6 21.78 9.47 -5.51
CA GLY A 6 20.75 8.49 -5.83
C GLY A 6 19.46 8.98 -5.18
N VAL A 7 18.35 8.92 -5.90
CA VAL A 7 17.03 9.10 -5.28
C VAL A 7 16.69 7.78 -4.62
N ASN A 8 16.55 7.80 -3.30
CA ASN A 8 16.09 6.62 -2.59
C ASN A 8 14.55 6.65 -2.64
N ALA A 9 13.93 5.53 -3.00
CA ALA A 9 12.50 5.38 -2.86
C ALA A 9 12.20 4.61 -1.58
N ASN A 10 11.16 5.05 -0.84
CA ASN A 10 10.87 4.63 0.53
C ASN A 10 11.99 5.03 1.53
N ASN A 11 12.26 6.34 1.68
CA ASN A 11 13.27 6.85 2.62
C ASN A 11 12.65 7.66 3.76
N VAL A 12 11.46 7.25 4.20
CA VAL A 12 10.85 7.82 5.41
C VAL A 12 11.62 7.35 6.63
N LEU A 13 12.09 8.30 7.43
CA LEU A 13 12.91 8.04 8.60
C LEU A 13 12.26 8.63 9.85
N VAL A 14 12.23 7.81 10.89
CA VAL A 14 11.81 8.20 12.23
C VAL A 14 13.01 8.09 13.16
N GLU A 15 13.37 9.19 13.82
CA GLU A 15 14.53 9.27 14.71
C GLU A 15 14.15 9.88 16.07
N ASN A 16 15.06 9.77 17.03
CA ASN A 16 14.98 10.44 18.33
C ASN A 16 13.65 10.20 19.07
N VAL A 17 13.09 9.01 18.94
CA VAL A 17 11.85 8.61 19.64
C VAL A 17 12.08 8.68 21.14
N ASN A 18 11.29 9.51 21.82
CA ASN A 18 11.35 9.69 23.26
C ASN A 18 9.94 9.85 23.86
N ARG A 19 9.81 9.50 25.14
CA ARG A 19 8.60 9.70 25.93
C ARG A 19 8.74 10.99 26.74
N ALA A 20 7.73 11.85 26.72
CA ALA A 20 7.74 13.16 27.35
C ALA A 20 6.41 13.50 28.03
N GLY A 21 6.33 14.70 28.62
CA GLY A 21 5.14 15.18 29.35
C GLY A 21 5.13 14.77 30.83
N ALA A 22 4.37 15.50 31.65
CA ALA A 22 4.27 15.25 33.09
C ALA A 22 3.62 13.90 33.41
N ASN A 23 2.62 13.50 32.61
CA ASN A 23 1.96 12.19 32.72
C ASN A 23 2.66 11.11 31.87
N ARG A 24 3.77 11.47 31.20
CA ARG A 24 4.50 10.61 30.28
C ARG A 24 3.60 10.00 29.19
N ASP A 25 2.69 10.77 28.64
CA ASP A 25 1.72 10.34 27.64
C ASP A 25 1.96 11.01 26.28
N ILE A 26 3.09 11.73 26.15
CA ILE A 26 3.53 12.34 24.90
C ILE A 26 4.68 11.50 24.31
N VAL A 27 4.61 11.27 23.00
CA VAL A 27 5.70 10.68 22.22
C VAL A 27 6.27 11.75 21.28
N ASP A 28 7.53 12.10 21.53
CA ASP A 28 8.32 13.00 20.70
C ASP A 28 9.20 12.21 19.75
N PHE A 29 9.33 12.66 18.51
CA PHE A 29 10.24 12.08 17.53
C PHE A 29 10.54 13.07 16.40
N ASN A 30 11.50 12.72 15.56
CA ASN A 30 11.79 13.41 14.32
C ASN A 30 11.30 12.59 13.12
N LEU A 31 10.71 13.27 12.14
CA LEU A 31 10.27 12.68 10.89
C LEU A 31 10.93 13.39 9.70
N SER A 32 11.47 12.62 8.76
CA SER A 32 11.94 13.11 7.46
C SER A 32 11.57 12.11 6.36
N TRP A 33 11.45 12.60 5.12
CA TRP A 33 11.29 11.75 3.95
C TRP A 33 11.63 12.52 2.67
N GLU A 34 11.93 11.77 1.61
CA GLU A 34 12.32 12.31 0.32
C GLU A 34 11.13 12.43 -0.65
N ASN A 35 11.28 13.27 -1.67
CA ASN A 35 10.33 13.38 -2.78
C ASN A 35 8.89 13.74 -2.34
N SER A 36 8.74 14.64 -1.36
CA SER A 36 7.42 15.15 -0.98
C SER A 36 6.83 16.08 -2.03
N TRP A 37 5.50 16.13 -2.12
CA TRP A 37 4.79 17.14 -2.88
C TRP A 37 3.46 17.54 -2.24
N TYR A 38 3.06 18.78 -2.52
CA TYR A 38 1.70 19.26 -2.32
C TYR A 38 1.34 20.18 -3.47
N PHE A 39 0.34 19.78 -4.25
CA PHE A 39 -0.14 20.49 -5.43
C PHE A 39 -1.60 20.89 -5.26
N ASN A 40 -1.92 22.14 -5.60
CA ASN A 40 -3.29 22.65 -5.65
C ASN A 40 -3.86 22.72 -7.08
N ASN A 41 -3.04 22.31 -8.06
CA ASN A 41 -3.39 22.11 -9.47
C ASN A 41 -3.52 20.63 -9.76
N ILE A 42 -4.19 20.26 -10.87
CA ILE A 42 -4.38 18.87 -11.32
C ILE A 42 -3.06 18.06 -11.17
N PRO A 43 -3.06 16.93 -10.44
CA PRO A 43 -4.21 16.17 -9.93
C PRO A 43 -4.84 16.66 -8.61
N ASN A 44 -4.37 17.78 -8.06
CA ASN A 44 -4.78 18.38 -6.78
C ASN A 44 -4.64 17.39 -5.63
N ASN A 45 -3.41 16.94 -5.41
CA ASN A 45 -3.08 15.98 -4.36
C ASN A 45 -1.74 16.30 -3.69
N HIS A 46 -1.45 15.55 -2.64
CA HIS A 46 -0.17 15.52 -1.94
C HIS A 46 0.24 14.09 -1.63
N ASP A 47 1.53 13.93 -1.33
CA ASP A 47 1.98 12.79 -0.56
C ASP A 47 1.75 13.04 0.94
N ALA A 48 1.80 11.96 1.70
CA ALA A 48 1.70 11.99 3.15
C ALA A 48 2.50 10.84 3.75
N VAL A 49 2.61 10.82 5.06
CA VAL A 49 3.17 9.73 5.85
C VAL A 49 2.12 9.32 6.87
N TRP A 50 1.70 8.06 6.83
CA TRP A 50 0.88 7.48 7.88
C TRP A 50 1.76 7.13 9.07
N VAL A 51 1.53 7.78 10.21
CA VAL A 51 2.29 7.59 11.44
C VAL A 51 1.40 6.96 12.50
N PHE A 52 1.88 5.87 13.11
CA PHE A 52 1.23 5.22 14.25
C PHE A 52 2.26 4.77 15.27
N VAL A 53 1.82 4.60 16.52
CA VAL A 53 2.70 4.30 17.65
C VAL A 53 2.32 2.96 18.27
N LYS A 54 3.32 2.13 18.56
CA LYS A 54 3.16 0.93 19.39
C LYS A 54 4.03 1.02 20.63
N PHE A 55 3.51 0.50 21.73
CA PHE A 55 4.22 0.45 23.01
C PHE A 55 4.08 -0.90 23.69
N ARG A 56 5.05 -1.28 24.51
CA ARG A 56 4.95 -2.41 25.45
C ARG A 56 5.74 -2.10 26.72
N GLU A 57 5.31 -2.63 27.86
CA GLU A 57 6.01 -2.39 29.12
C GLU A 57 7.44 -2.99 29.10
N CYS A 58 8.42 -2.23 29.58
CA CYS A 58 9.83 -2.62 29.67
C CYS A 58 10.03 -3.84 30.58
N GLY A 59 11.04 -4.66 30.30
CA GLY A 59 11.52 -5.73 31.19
C GLY A 59 10.60 -6.95 31.35
N GLY A 60 9.33 -6.88 30.95
CA GLY A 60 8.36 -7.97 31.09
C GLY A 60 8.14 -8.83 29.83
N GLY A 61 8.59 -8.38 28.65
CA GLY A 61 8.32 -9.09 27.39
C GLY A 61 6.83 -9.16 27.04
N GLY A 62 6.03 -8.19 27.52
CA GLY A 62 4.58 -8.11 27.29
C GLY A 62 4.20 -7.83 25.82
N PRO A 63 2.91 -7.97 25.48
CA PRO A 63 2.44 -7.72 24.12
C PRO A 63 2.63 -6.26 23.72
N TRP A 64 2.80 -6.03 22.42
CA TRP A 64 2.75 -4.69 21.86
C TRP A 64 1.30 -4.22 21.76
N HIS A 65 1.05 -3.00 22.20
CA HIS A 65 -0.24 -2.33 22.15
C HIS A 65 -0.23 -1.24 21.08
N HIS A 66 -1.34 -1.06 20.38
CA HIS A 66 -1.52 0.00 19.40
C HIS A 66 -2.05 1.26 20.09
N ALA A 67 -1.31 2.36 20.04
CA ALA A 67 -1.68 3.59 20.73
C ALA A 67 -2.82 4.33 20.03
N LEU A 68 -3.68 4.96 20.82
CA LEU A 68 -4.71 5.90 20.36
C LEU A 68 -4.26 7.33 20.63
N LEU A 69 -4.44 8.21 19.66
CA LEU A 69 -4.03 9.62 19.73
C LEU A 69 -5.18 10.53 20.18
N SER A 70 -4.87 11.65 20.86
CA SER A 70 -5.88 12.67 21.15
C SER A 70 -6.56 13.16 19.87
N THR A 71 -7.88 13.36 19.90
CA THR A 71 -8.63 13.98 18.79
C THR A 71 -8.60 15.51 18.82
N THR A 72 -8.09 16.10 19.92
CA THR A 72 -7.86 17.54 20.01
C THR A 72 -6.55 17.87 19.30
N MET A 73 -6.62 18.46 18.11
CA MET A 73 -5.41 18.74 17.31
C MET A 73 -4.41 19.68 17.99
N GLY A 74 -4.86 20.50 18.94
CA GLY A 74 -3.99 21.37 19.73
C GLY A 74 -3.13 20.65 20.78
N ASP A 75 -3.40 19.37 21.06
CA ASP A 75 -2.58 18.53 21.95
C ASP A 75 -1.31 18.01 21.25
N HIS A 76 -1.26 18.14 19.92
CA HIS A 76 -0.14 17.68 19.10
C HIS A 76 0.69 18.85 18.59
N SER A 77 1.96 18.60 18.29
CA SER A 77 2.85 19.58 17.67
C SER A 77 3.50 19.01 16.41
N PHE A 78 3.65 19.87 15.39
CA PHE A 78 4.26 19.52 14.11
C PHE A 78 5.30 20.59 13.76
N GLY A 79 6.44 20.17 13.21
CA GLY A 79 7.47 21.08 12.69
C GLY A 79 6.93 22.02 11.60
N PRO A 80 7.60 23.15 11.35
CA PRO A 80 7.09 24.22 10.49
C PRO A 80 6.77 23.80 9.06
N ASP A 81 7.50 22.81 8.52
CA ASP A 81 7.37 22.38 7.13
C ASP A 81 6.31 21.29 6.93
N ILE A 82 5.71 20.79 8.02
CA ILE A 82 4.74 19.70 8.00
C ILE A 82 3.46 20.04 8.77
N THR A 83 2.41 19.30 8.50
CA THR A 83 1.12 19.42 9.18
C THR A 83 0.34 18.11 9.04
N TYR A 84 -0.75 17.96 9.79
CA TYR A 84 -1.66 16.83 9.59
C TYR A 84 -2.46 17.01 8.29
N ALA A 85 -2.63 15.94 7.53
CA ALA A 85 -3.39 15.94 6.29
C ALA A 85 -4.91 16.01 6.56
N LYS A 86 -5.36 15.34 7.63
CA LYS A 86 -6.74 15.35 8.13
C LYS A 86 -6.75 15.33 9.66
N PRO A 87 -7.76 15.93 10.33
CA PRO A 87 -7.90 15.83 11.79
C PRO A 87 -8.03 14.37 12.24
N ILE A 88 -7.45 14.05 13.39
CA ILE A 88 -7.59 12.74 14.04
C ILE A 88 -9.04 12.62 14.54
N THR A 89 -9.68 11.48 14.29
CA THR A 89 -11.08 11.23 14.66
C THR A 89 -11.25 9.84 15.26
N VAL A 90 -12.23 9.71 16.15
CA VAL A 90 -12.71 8.42 16.66
C VAL A 90 -13.67 7.74 15.69
N ASN A 91 -14.14 8.42 14.66
CA ASN A 91 -15.16 7.86 13.77
C ASN A 91 -14.55 7.01 12.64
N ASP A 92 -15.25 5.95 12.24
CA ASP A 92 -14.96 5.18 11.03
C ASP A 92 -15.28 6.00 9.76
N ARG A 93 -15.10 5.38 8.58
CA ARG A 93 -15.39 6.03 7.29
C ARG A 93 -16.87 6.36 7.08
N PHE A 94 -17.79 5.74 7.83
CA PHE A 94 -19.23 6.00 7.81
C PHE A 94 -19.66 7.01 8.88
N GLY A 95 -18.74 7.48 9.72
CA GLY A 95 -19.04 8.41 10.81
C GLY A 95 -19.44 7.73 12.12
N ASN A 96 -19.34 6.41 12.24
CA ASN A 96 -19.66 5.69 13.48
C ASN A 96 -18.51 5.82 14.48
N PRO A 97 -18.78 6.12 15.77
CA PRO A 97 -17.72 6.26 16.77
C PRO A 97 -17.08 4.92 17.14
N GLY A 98 -15.77 4.93 17.37
CA GLY A 98 -14.95 3.77 17.77
C GLY A 98 -13.50 4.17 18.10
N ASN A 99 -12.58 3.20 18.11
CA ASN A 99 -11.16 3.44 18.38
C ASN A 99 -10.37 3.72 17.08
N HIS A 100 -10.87 4.64 16.24
CA HIS A 100 -10.30 4.92 14.91
C HIS A 100 -9.22 6.02 14.90
N ASN A 101 -8.93 6.62 16.06
CA ASN A 101 -7.84 7.56 16.30
C ASN A 101 -6.47 6.86 16.43
N SER A 102 -6.24 5.86 15.57
CA SER A 102 -5.11 4.91 15.62
C SER A 102 -3.80 5.44 15.01
N GLY A 103 -3.76 6.71 14.61
CA GLY A 103 -2.58 7.34 14.02
C GLY A 103 -2.92 8.67 13.36
N VAL A 104 -1.95 9.26 12.66
CA VAL A 104 -2.06 10.54 11.97
C VAL A 104 -1.42 10.48 10.59
N LEU A 105 -2.10 11.04 9.58
CA LEU A 105 -1.50 11.32 8.29
C LEU A 105 -0.78 12.67 8.37
N VAL A 106 0.52 12.69 8.14
CA VAL A 106 1.36 13.89 8.12
C VAL A 106 1.71 14.23 6.68
N ARG A 107 1.60 15.49 6.27
CA ARG A 107 1.99 15.96 4.94
C ARG A 107 2.84 17.22 5.04
N ARG A 108 3.49 17.55 3.94
CA ARG A 108 4.08 18.87 3.68
C ARG A 108 3.05 19.99 3.92
N ASN A 109 3.46 21.06 4.62
CA ASN A 109 2.60 22.18 4.96
C ASN A 109 2.41 23.17 3.79
N THR A 110 3.42 23.34 2.95
CA THR A 110 3.46 24.35 1.87
C THR A 110 3.36 23.75 0.48
N ILE A 111 2.66 24.42 -0.44
CA ILE A 111 2.60 24.00 -1.85
C ILE A 111 4.01 23.94 -2.42
N GLY A 112 4.33 22.85 -3.13
CA GLY A 112 5.64 22.64 -3.71
C GLY A 112 6.04 21.17 -3.72
N LYS A 113 7.31 20.91 -4.03
CA LYS A 113 7.90 19.57 -4.02
C LYS A 113 9.32 19.61 -3.49
N GLY A 114 9.86 18.44 -3.16
CA GLY A 114 11.22 18.24 -2.66
C GLY A 114 11.21 17.57 -1.30
N ASP A 115 12.38 17.35 -0.75
CA ASP A 115 12.54 16.57 0.48
C ASP A 115 12.04 17.34 1.70
N ILE A 116 11.55 16.58 2.68
CA ILE A 116 11.26 17.08 4.02
C ILE A 116 12.42 16.68 4.91
N VAL A 117 13.24 17.67 5.24
CA VAL A 117 14.31 17.53 6.25
C VAL A 117 13.70 17.28 7.63
N SER A 118 14.46 16.64 8.53
CA SER A 118 14.04 16.27 9.89
C SER A 118 13.19 17.34 10.59
N GLN A 119 11.91 17.05 10.79
CA GLN A 119 10.94 17.88 11.52
C GLN A 119 10.61 17.22 12.87
N ALA A 120 10.47 18.01 13.92
CA ALA A 120 10.00 17.50 15.20
C ALA A 120 8.48 17.29 15.19
N ILE A 121 8.02 16.22 15.84
CA ILE A 121 6.60 15.93 16.08
C ILE A 121 6.43 15.52 17.54
N SER A 122 5.37 16.02 18.17
CA SER A 122 4.88 15.55 19.48
C SER A 122 3.47 15.03 19.33
N LEU A 123 3.23 13.77 19.69
CA LEU A 123 1.90 13.16 19.69
C LEU A 123 1.43 12.82 21.09
N GLN A 124 0.25 13.31 21.45
CA GLN A 124 -0.42 12.99 22.70
C GLN A 124 -1.18 11.65 22.58
N ILE A 125 -0.77 10.67 23.38
CA ILE A 125 -1.42 9.37 23.52
C ILE A 125 -2.53 9.47 24.56
N VAL A 126 -3.68 8.83 24.29
CA VAL A 126 -4.85 8.82 25.20
C VAL A 126 -5.25 7.41 25.64
N GLY A 127 -4.54 6.38 25.19
CA GLY A 127 -4.78 4.98 25.52
C GLY A 127 -4.29 4.06 24.41
N ALA A 128 -4.84 2.85 24.36
CA ALA A 128 -4.61 1.87 23.30
C ALA A 128 -5.91 1.26 22.80
N THR A 129 -5.90 0.69 21.59
CA THR A 129 -7.07 0.05 20.97
C THR A 129 -7.68 -1.02 21.87
N ASP A 130 -6.84 -1.80 22.56
CA ASP A 130 -7.25 -2.87 23.47
C ASP A 130 -7.66 -2.40 24.88
N GLY A 131 -7.71 -1.09 25.11
CA GLY A 131 -8.03 -0.48 26.40
C GLY A 131 -6.87 -0.42 27.38
N THR A 132 -5.66 -0.85 27.00
CA THR A 132 -4.47 -0.75 27.85
C THR A 132 -4.08 0.71 28.04
N ALA A 133 -3.97 1.13 29.30
CA ALA A 133 -3.51 2.47 29.64
C ALA A 133 -1.98 2.54 29.58
N MET A 134 -1.45 3.68 29.13
CA MET A 134 -0.03 3.99 29.23
C MET A 134 0.27 4.62 30.59
N ALA A 135 0.64 3.81 31.58
CA ALA A 135 0.83 4.28 32.96
C ALA A 135 2.03 5.24 33.09
N ASP A 136 1.87 6.33 33.82
CA ASP A 136 2.93 7.32 34.11
C ASP A 136 4.11 6.73 34.92
N THR A 137 3.82 5.75 35.77
CA THR A 137 4.77 5.08 36.68
C THR A 137 5.52 3.90 36.05
N ALA A 138 5.09 3.40 34.89
CA ALA A 138 5.74 2.28 34.19
C ALA A 138 6.71 2.79 33.11
N GLU A 139 7.70 1.96 32.76
CA GLU A 139 8.58 2.19 31.62
C GLU A 139 8.10 1.41 30.41
N TYR A 140 8.21 2.00 29.21
CA TYR A 140 7.74 1.37 27.97
C TYR A 140 8.79 1.42 26.87
N ASP A 141 8.92 0.32 26.13
CA ASP A 141 9.51 0.31 24.80
C ASP A 141 8.52 0.98 23.85
N ILE A 142 8.99 1.98 23.09
CA ILE A 142 8.17 2.70 22.10
C ILE A 142 8.72 2.44 20.70
N ARG A 143 7.82 2.20 19.75
CA ARG A 143 8.10 2.18 18.33
C ARG A 143 7.11 3.09 17.62
N VAL A 144 7.65 3.99 16.81
CA VAL A 144 6.88 4.86 15.93
C VAL A 144 7.13 4.35 14.52
N PHE A 145 6.05 4.00 13.84
CA PHE A 145 6.09 3.50 12.48
C PHE A 145 5.59 4.58 11.54
N ALA A 146 6.22 4.65 10.37
CA ALA A 146 5.92 5.62 9.34
C ALA A 146 5.83 4.91 7.99
N ILE A 147 4.75 5.15 7.25
CA ILE A 147 4.51 4.57 5.93
C ILE A 147 4.22 5.70 4.94
N GLU A 148 5.00 5.81 3.87
CA GLU A 148 4.71 6.78 2.81
C GLU A 148 3.38 6.44 2.11
N MET A 149 2.52 7.44 2.01
CA MET A 149 1.20 7.38 1.42
C MET A 149 1.05 8.46 0.33
N VAL A 150 0.06 8.28 -0.53
CA VAL A 150 -0.37 9.27 -1.51
C VAL A 150 -1.87 9.49 -1.36
N GLN A 151 -2.29 10.75 -1.40
CA GLN A 151 -3.71 11.09 -1.45
C GLN A 151 -4.27 10.76 -2.83
N ILE A 152 -5.35 9.99 -2.85
CA ILE A 152 -6.20 9.75 -4.01
C ILE A 152 -7.48 10.58 -3.82
N PRO A 153 -7.58 11.76 -4.45
CA PRO A 153 -8.73 12.66 -4.27
C PRO A 153 -10.03 12.02 -4.76
N GLN A 154 -11.12 12.39 -4.08
CA GLN A 154 -12.46 12.03 -4.51
C GLN A 154 -12.68 12.41 -5.98
N GLY A 155 -13.31 11.52 -6.74
CA GLY A 155 -13.85 11.84 -8.05
C GLY A 155 -14.09 10.62 -8.92
N ARG A 156 -14.77 10.87 -10.04
CA ARG A 156 -15.07 9.83 -11.03
C ARG A 156 -13.84 9.20 -11.66
N PHE A 157 -13.99 7.99 -12.20
CA PHE A 157 -13.00 7.29 -13.02
C PHE A 157 -13.67 6.16 -13.82
N TYR A 158 -12.97 5.65 -14.83
CA TYR A 158 -13.38 4.47 -15.58
C TYR A 158 -12.74 3.21 -15.00
N ALA A 159 -13.53 2.15 -14.82
CA ALA A 159 -13.07 0.82 -14.39
C ALA A 159 -13.14 -0.16 -15.57
N GLY A 160 -12.01 -0.79 -15.87
CA GLY A 160 -11.82 -1.64 -17.05
C GLY A 160 -10.98 -0.99 -18.16
N ASP A 161 -10.60 -1.80 -19.14
CA ASP A 161 -10.00 -1.39 -20.39
C ASP A 161 -10.64 -2.21 -21.54
N GLY A 162 -10.70 -1.65 -22.75
CA GLY A 162 -11.36 -2.31 -23.88
C GLY A 162 -10.56 -3.48 -24.50
N THR A 163 -9.53 -4.03 -23.83
CA THR A 163 -8.54 -4.92 -24.45
C THR A 163 -8.16 -6.13 -23.61
N SER A 164 -8.09 -6.00 -22.28
CA SER A 164 -7.73 -7.10 -21.38
C SER A 164 -8.80 -8.20 -21.42
N THR A 165 -8.37 -9.46 -21.37
CA THR A 165 -9.26 -10.62 -21.58
C THR A 165 -10.24 -10.84 -20.43
N ALA A 166 -9.86 -10.45 -19.22
CA ALA A 166 -10.69 -10.48 -18.04
C ALA A 166 -10.74 -9.08 -17.46
N VAL A 167 -11.86 -8.41 -17.64
CA VAL A 167 -11.99 -6.98 -17.36
C VAL A 167 -13.36 -6.64 -16.77
N LEU A 168 -13.48 -5.44 -16.21
CA LEU A 168 -14.75 -4.83 -15.82
C LEU A 168 -15.30 -4.00 -16.98
N PHE A 169 -16.62 -3.96 -17.14
CA PHE A 169 -17.23 -3.23 -18.23
C PHE A 169 -18.70 -2.91 -17.94
N THR A 170 -19.23 -1.97 -18.72
CA THR A 170 -20.59 -1.50 -18.68
C THR A 170 -21.57 -2.60 -19.09
N PRO A 171 -22.66 -2.84 -18.32
CA PRO A 171 -23.71 -3.78 -18.71
C PRO A 171 -24.25 -3.51 -20.12
N GLY A 172 -24.52 -4.58 -20.88
CA GLY A 172 -24.95 -4.49 -22.28
C GLY A 172 -23.83 -4.28 -23.30
N THR A 173 -22.58 -4.17 -22.84
CA THR A 173 -21.37 -4.16 -23.67
C THR A 173 -20.57 -5.45 -23.47
N GLY A 174 -19.42 -5.58 -24.11
CA GLY A 174 -18.51 -6.73 -24.00
C GLY A 174 -18.46 -7.62 -25.24
N TYR A 175 -17.90 -8.82 -25.08
CA TYR A 175 -17.70 -9.76 -26.17
C TYR A 175 -19.03 -10.14 -26.86
N GLY A 176 -19.02 -10.16 -28.19
CA GLY A 176 -20.19 -10.48 -29.01
C GLY A 176 -21.21 -9.34 -29.14
N THR A 177 -20.99 -8.20 -28.49
CA THR A 177 -21.78 -6.97 -28.69
C THR A 177 -21.16 -6.09 -29.78
N VAL A 178 -21.96 -5.25 -30.42
CA VAL A 178 -21.47 -4.25 -31.40
C VAL A 178 -20.59 -3.17 -30.76
N TYR A 179 -20.64 -3.03 -29.44
CA TYR A 179 -19.94 -1.99 -28.67
C TYR A 179 -18.56 -2.42 -28.20
N GLY A 180 -18.27 -3.74 -28.19
CA GLY A 180 -17.07 -4.27 -27.54
C GLY A 180 -17.06 -3.99 -26.04
N TYR A 181 -15.92 -4.20 -25.37
CA TYR A 181 -15.79 -3.89 -23.94
C TYR A 181 -15.71 -2.36 -23.73
N ILE A 182 -16.72 -1.78 -23.07
CA ILE A 182 -16.72 -0.37 -22.66
C ILE A 182 -16.50 -0.31 -21.15
N PRO A 183 -15.42 0.32 -20.65
CA PRO A 183 -15.19 0.51 -19.22
C PRO A 183 -16.37 1.16 -18.50
N TYR A 184 -16.58 0.78 -17.24
CA TYR A 184 -17.66 1.29 -16.41
C TYR A 184 -17.29 2.64 -15.80
N ASP A 185 -18.17 3.63 -15.88
CA ASP A 185 -17.97 4.97 -15.31
C ASP A 185 -18.43 5.01 -13.84
N VAL A 186 -17.50 5.00 -12.91
CA VAL A 186 -17.80 5.11 -11.48
C VAL A 186 -17.98 6.58 -11.12
N THR A 187 -19.20 6.97 -10.74
CA THR A 187 -19.56 8.38 -10.49
C THR A 187 -19.94 8.71 -9.05
N SER A 188 -19.95 7.73 -8.15
CA SER A 188 -20.33 7.94 -6.74
C SER A 188 -19.91 6.78 -5.85
N GLU A 189 -19.62 7.04 -4.57
CA GLU A 189 -19.33 5.99 -3.59
C GLU A 189 -20.60 5.35 -3.00
N ASN A 190 -21.67 6.11 -2.84
CA ASN A 190 -22.89 5.70 -2.12
C ASN A 190 -24.07 5.41 -3.05
N HIS A 191 -23.83 4.73 -4.18
CA HIS A 191 -24.85 4.27 -5.13
C HIS A 191 -24.82 2.75 -5.31
N ASN A 192 -25.96 2.19 -5.73
CA ASN A 192 -26.02 0.80 -6.17
C ASN A 192 -25.62 0.73 -7.64
N ASP A 193 -24.47 0.15 -7.94
CA ASP A 193 -23.94 0.07 -9.29
C ASP A 193 -24.01 -1.37 -9.81
N THR A 194 -24.45 -1.55 -11.06
CA THR A 194 -24.34 -2.84 -11.73
C THR A 194 -23.16 -2.80 -12.70
N ILE A 195 -22.16 -3.65 -12.46
CA ILE A 195 -20.97 -3.77 -13.31
C ILE A 195 -20.92 -5.19 -13.88
N ASN A 196 -20.56 -5.33 -15.16
CA ASN A 196 -20.31 -6.64 -15.75
C ASN A 196 -18.83 -6.99 -15.69
N TYR A 197 -18.54 -8.28 -15.58
CA TYR A 197 -17.18 -8.76 -15.64
C TYR A 197 -17.01 -10.11 -16.34
N GLY A 198 -15.76 -10.37 -16.72
CA GLY A 198 -15.35 -11.62 -17.35
C GLY A 198 -15.81 -11.75 -18.80
N TYR A 199 -15.41 -12.84 -19.45
CA TYR A 199 -15.62 -13.00 -20.90
C TYR A 199 -17.10 -13.06 -21.29
N TYR A 200 -17.93 -13.77 -20.51
CA TYR A 200 -19.35 -13.99 -20.79
C TYR A 200 -20.29 -12.92 -20.17
N GLY A 201 -19.75 -11.92 -19.46
CA GLY A 201 -20.55 -10.84 -18.88
C GLY A 201 -21.44 -11.27 -17.71
N TYR A 202 -20.81 -11.58 -16.57
CA TYR A 202 -21.52 -11.78 -15.32
C TYR A 202 -21.79 -10.41 -14.68
N PRO A 203 -23.06 -10.05 -14.39
CA PRO A 203 -23.36 -8.84 -13.65
C PRO A 203 -22.98 -9.04 -12.17
N VAL A 204 -22.55 -7.98 -11.51
CA VAL A 204 -22.49 -7.87 -10.05
C VAL A 204 -23.16 -6.57 -9.62
N GLU A 205 -23.98 -6.64 -8.58
CA GLU A 205 -24.60 -5.48 -7.94
C GLU A 205 -23.73 -5.02 -6.77
N LEU A 206 -23.01 -3.92 -6.94
CA LEU A 206 -22.23 -3.27 -5.89
C LEU A 206 -23.19 -2.47 -5.01
N ASN A 207 -23.14 -2.71 -3.70
CA ASN A 207 -23.98 -2.00 -2.73
C ASN A 207 -23.34 -0.65 -2.34
N THR A 208 -24.05 0.11 -1.49
CA THR A 208 -23.60 1.42 -1.01
C THR A 208 -22.48 1.37 0.02
N THR A 209 -22.18 0.20 0.62
CA THR A 209 -21.13 0.09 1.65
C THR A 209 -19.79 -0.36 1.07
N PHE A 210 -19.79 -1.02 -0.09
CA PHE A 210 -18.58 -1.48 -0.78
C PHE A 210 -17.74 -0.30 -1.30
N PRO A 211 -16.43 -0.24 -1.01
CA PRO A 211 -15.58 0.85 -1.49
C PRO A 211 -15.38 0.79 -3.00
N LYS A 212 -15.90 1.82 -3.70
CA LYS A 212 -15.84 1.90 -5.16
C LYS A 212 -14.67 2.73 -5.68
N GLY A 213 -13.94 3.40 -4.79
CA GLY A 213 -12.82 4.27 -5.14
C GLY A 213 -13.25 5.63 -5.70
N TYR A 214 -14.52 6.01 -5.53
CA TYR A 214 -14.97 7.37 -5.83
C TYR A 214 -14.61 8.33 -4.71
N ASP A 215 -14.84 7.93 -3.44
CA ASP A 215 -14.49 8.74 -2.29
C ASP A 215 -12.97 8.90 -2.14
N GLU A 216 -12.54 9.93 -1.41
CA GLU A 216 -11.12 10.14 -1.15
C GLU A 216 -10.56 9.06 -0.23
N PHE A 217 -9.37 8.55 -0.54
CA PHE A 217 -8.61 7.65 0.32
C PHE A 217 -7.10 7.92 0.18
N TYR A 218 -6.32 7.39 1.10
CA TYR A 218 -4.86 7.39 1.01
C TYR A 218 -4.38 6.00 0.62
N MET A 219 -3.45 5.90 -0.31
CA MET A 219 -2.84 4.65 -0.74
C MET A 219 -1.37 4.62 -0.35
N MET A 220 -0.85 3.48 0.11
CA MET A 220 0.59 3.33 0.28
C MET A 220 1.29 3.67 -1.04
N LYS A 221 2.28 4.57 -0.98
CA LYS A 221 3.01 5.04 -2.16
C LYS A 221 3.76 3.91 -2.84
N TYR A 222 4.17 2.92 -2.05
CA TYR A 222 4.95 1.75 -2.43
C TYR A 222 4.29 0.46 -1.96
N GLU A 223 4.70 -0.68 -2.53
CA GLU A 223 4.40 -2.01 -1.98
C GLU A 223 5.01 -2.15 -0.57
N ILE A 224 4.43 -3.04 0.26
CA ILE A 224 5.04 -3.40 1.55
C ILE A 224 6.47 -3.86 1.32
N THR A 225 7.43 -3.26 2.02
CA THR A 225 8.83 -3.64 1.90
C THR A 225 9.23 -4.76 2.85
N GLN A 226 10.34 -5.45 2.56
CA GLN A 226 10.86 -6.50 3.45
C GLN A 226 11.23 -5.95 4.83
N GLY A 227 11.72 -4.71 4.91
CA GLY A 227 12.02 -4.03 6.16
C GLY A 227 10.76 -3.77 6.98
N GLN A 228 9.72 -3.22 6.33
CA GLN A 228 8.41 -3.01 6.96
C GLN A 228 7.78 -4.30 7.47
N TYR A 229 7.95 -5.42 6.74
CA TYR A 229 7.45 -6.70 7.20
C TYR A 229 8.27 -7.27 8.38
N CYS A 230 9.58 -7.05 8.43
CA CYS A 230 10.40 -7.37 9.61
C CYS A 230 9.93 -6.60 10.85
N ASP A 231 9.63 -5.31 10.70
CA ASP A 231 9.11 -4.46 11.76
C ASP A 231 7.79 -4.99 12.33
N PHE A 232 6.88 -5.42 11.45
CA PHE A 232 5.65 -6.11 11.83
C PHE A 232 5.92 -7.38 12.65
N LEU A 233 6.76 -8.30 12.13
CA LEU A 233 7.07 -9.55 12.80
C LEU A 233 7.74 -9.35 14.16
N ASN A 234 8.55 -8.30 14.32
CA ASN A 234 9.24 -7.97 15.57
C ASN A 234 8.35 -7.25 16.59
N THR A 235 7.15 -6.83 16.20
CA THR A 235 6.20 -6.09 17.07
C THR A 235 4.84 -6.75 17.21
N ILE A 236 4.83 -8.07 17.07
CA ILE A 236 3.73 -8.95 17.47
C ILE A 236 4.24 -10.03 18.43
N SER A 237 3.35 -10.84 18.99
CA SER A 237 3.76 -11.98 19.82
C SER A 237 4.72 -12.89 19.04
N PRO A 238 5.83 -13.37 19.64
CA PRO A 238 6.76 -14.27 18.96
C PRO A 238 6.10 -15.53 18.39
N ILE A 239 5.06 -16.06 19.05
CA ILE A 239 4.29 -17.22 18.56
C ILE A 239 3.51 -16.87 17.30
N TRP A 240 2.93 -15.66 17.24
CA TRP A 240 2.23 -15.16 16.06
C TRP A 240 3.20 -14.90 14.91
N ALA A 241 4.36 -14.31 15.20
CA ALA A 241 5.40 -14.07 14.22
C ALA A 241 5.88 -15.37 13.55
N LEU A 242 6.00 -16.48 14.30
CA LEU A 242 6.32 -17.80 13.70
C LEU A 242 5.27 -18.27 12.69
N ASN A 243 3.99 -17.94 12.88
CA ASN A 243 2.91 -18.30 11.95
C ASN A 243 2.85 -17.38 10.72
N ARG A 244 3.38 -16.16 10.83
CA ARG A 244 3.34 -15.11 9.78
C ARG A 244 4.66 -14.96 9.02
N ALA A 245 5.77 -15.43 9.57
CA ALA A 245 7.07 -15.38 8.91
C ALA A 245 7.24 -16.49 7.87
N TYR A 246 7.96 -16.17 6.81
CA TYR A 246 8.51 -17.15 5.88
C TYR A 246 10.02 -16.90 5.75
N VAL A 247 10.81 -17.65 6.50
CA VAL A 247 12.28 -17.52 6.50
C VAL A 247 12.83 -18.06 5.19
N VAL A 248 13.40 -17.17 4.37
CA VAL A 248 13.83 -17.46 3.00
C VAL A 248 15.02 -16.59 2.59
N ASN A 249 15.80 -17.09 1.64
CA ASN A 249 16.81 -16.31 0.92
C ASN A 249 16.83 -16.79 -0.54
N SER A 250 15.93 -16.25 -1.36
CA SER A 250 15.77 -16.64 -2.76
C SER A 250 15.08 -15.52 -3.55
N TYR A 251 15.38 -15.40 -4.84
CA TYR A 251 14.76 -14.39 -5.73
C TYR A 251 14.89 -12.96 -5.20
N ASN A 252 16.04 -12.62 -4.60
CA ASN A 252 16.26 -11.33 -3.90
C ASN A 252 15.22 -11.02 -2.80
N ILE A 253 14.52 -12.03 -2.30
CA ILE A 253 13.64 -11.94 -1.14
C ILE A 253 14.32 -12.62 0.03
N ASN A 254 14.48 -11.88 1.12
CA ASN A 254 15.14 -12.33 2.32
C ASN A 254 14.36 -11.96 3.59
N ILE A 255 13.99 -12.98 4.34
CA ILE A 255 13.63 -12.84 5.75
C ILE A 255 14.46 -13.88 6.51
N SER A 256 15.15 -13.44 7.55
CA SER A 256 15.95 -14.30 8.42
C SER A 256 15.62 -14.04 9.89
N LEU A 257 15.97 -14.97 10.78
CA LEU A 257 15.73 -14.87 12.21
C LEU A 257 17.05 -15.04 12.98
N SER A 258 17.47 -14.00 13.68
CA SER A 258 18.64 -14.03 14.58
C SER A 258 18.38 -13.13 15.79
N GLY A 259 17.69 -13.68 16.80
CA GLY A 259 17.14 -12.92 17.92
C GLY A 259 15.91 -12.10 17.55
N SER A 260 15.98 -11.35 16.44
CA SER A 260 14.88 -10.66 15.79
C SER A 260 14.79 -11.07 14.31
N TYR A 261 13.64 -10.83 13.69
CA TYR A 261 13.50 -10.92 12.25
C TYR A 261 14.27 -9.77 11.58
N LEU A 262 15.01 -10.08 10.52
CA LEU A 262 15.80 -9.12 9.77
C LEU A 262 15.90 -9.50 8.29
N THR A 263 16.17 -8.51 7.47
CA THR A 263 16.40 -8.63 6.03
C THR A 263 17.65 -7.86 5.63
N ASN A 264 18.32 -8.32 4.57
CA ASN A 264 19.37 -7.56 3.89
C ASN A 264 18.83 -6.75 2.70
N HIS A 265 17.51 -6.60 2.56
CA HIS A 265 16.85 -5.95 1.42
C HIS A 265 15.68 -5.06 1.88
N ASN A 266 15.94 -4.13 2.80
CA ASN A 266 14.91 -3.36 3.51
C ASN A 266 13.90 -2.65 2.58
N ASP A 267 14.36 -2.06 1.48
CA ASP A 267 13.56 -1.22 0.58
C ASP A 267 13.00 -1.97 -0.64
N ARG A 268 13.22 -3.28 -0.69
CA ARG A 268 12.67 -4.15 -1.73
C ARG A 268 11.25 -4.55 -1.39
N ALA A 269 10.40 -4.65 -2.41
CA ALA A 269 9.06 -5.16 -2.25
C ALA A 269 9.08 -6.57 -1.63
N MET A 270 8.17 -6.80 -0.69
CA MET A 270 8.01 -8.08 -0.04
C MET A 270 7.29 -9.05 -0.98
N GLY A 271 7.90 -10.23 -1.18
CA GLY A 271 7.24 -11.39 -1.76
C GLY A 271 6.96 -12.43 -0.67
N TYR A 272 6.41 -13.59 -1.03
CA TYR A 272 6.04 -14.65 -0.08
C TYR A 272 5.05 -14.21 1.00
N LEU A 273 4.22 -13.19 0.74
CA LEU A 273 3.04 -12.95 1.56
C LEU A 273 1.93 -13.94 1.16
N SER A 274 1.29 -14.54 2.15
CA SER A 274 -0.05 -15.09 1.96
C SER A 274 -1.08 -13.96 2.08
N TYR A 275 -2.32 -14.21 1.65
CA TYR A 275 -3.35 -13.18 1.78
C TYR A 275 -3.66 -12.88 3.26
N GLU A 276 -3.61 -13.88 4.14
CA GLU A 276 -3.72 -13.65 5.58
C GLU A 276 -2.55 -12.84 6.14
N ASP A 277 -1.31 -13.08 5.70
CA ASP A 277 -0.15 -12.29 6.15
C ASP A 277 -0.31 -10.81 5.77
N PHE A 278 -0.77 -10.58 4.53
CA PHE A 278 -1.06 -9.25 4.02
C PHE A 278 -2.14 -8.56 4.84
N LEU A 279 -3.28 -9.23 5.07
CA LEU A 279 -4.36 -8.66 5.88
C LEU A 279 -3.90 -8.41 7.33
N SER A 280 -3.18 -9.34 7.96
CA SER A 280 -2.63 -9.15 9.31
C SER A 280 -1.66 -7.96 9.40
N TYR A 281 -0.80 -7.76 8.39
CA TYR A 281 0.07 -6.59 8.33
C TYR A 281 -0.74 -5.29 8.27
N LEU A 282 -1.78 -5.27 7.43
CA LEU A 282 -2.64 -4.10 7.30
C LEU A 282 -3.43 -3.81 8.56
N ASP A 283 -3.92 -4.84 9.24
CA ASP A 283 -4.61 -4.68 10.51
C ASP A 283 -3.67 -4.09 11.57
N TRP A 284 -2.48 -4.68 11.72
CA TRP A 284 -1.42 -4.20 12.60
C TRP A 284 -1.04 -2.73 12.33
N ALA A 285 -1.02 -2.30 11.07
CA ALA A 285 -0.72 -0.93 10.67
C ALA A 285 -1.94 0.02 10.75
N ALA A 286 -3.12 -0.47 11.15
CA ALA A 286 -4.38 0.24 11.06
C ALA A 286 -4.69 0.77 9.65
N LEU A 287 -4.33 0.01 8.62
CA LEU A 287 -4.68 0.22 7.22
C LEU A 287 -5.77 -0.78 6.82
N ARG A 288 -6.16 -0.80 5.54
CA ARG A 288 -7.11 -1.78 5.00
C ARG A 288 -6.71 -2.24 3.60
N PRO A 289 -7.15 -3.43 3.16
CA PRO A 289 -6.90 -3.86 1.79
C PRO A 289 -7.65 -2.95 0.81
N MET A 290 -7.03 -2.59 -0.31
CA MET A 290 -7.74 -1.85 -1.35
C MET A 290 -8.69 -2.77 -2.12
N THR A 291 -9.77 -2.21 -2.65
CA THR A 291 -10.59 -2.91 -3.65
C THR A 291 -9.92 -2.87 -5.01
N GLU A 292 -10.28 -3.79 -5.91
CA GLU A 292 -9.79 -3.73 -7.29
C GLU A 292 -10.22 -2.46 -8.04
N LEU A 293 -11.31 -1.82 -7.59
CA LEU A 293 -11.74 -0.53 -8.11
C LEU A 293 -10.85 0.61 -7.62
N GLU A 294 -10.49 0.61 -6.33
CA GLU A 294 -9.53 1.56 -5.76
C GLU A 294 -8.13 1.42 -6.39
N PHE A 295 -7.71 0.19 -6.73
CA PHE A 295 -6.48 -0.05 -7.49
C PHE A 295 -6.51 0.67 -8.85
N GLU A 296 -7.57 0.45 -9.63
CA GLU A 296 -7.70 1.08 -10.95
C GLU A 296 -7.82 2.61 -10.85
N LYS A 297 -8.56 3.12 -9.85
CA LYS A 297 -8.60 4.55 -9.55
C LYS A 297 -7.21 5.11 -9.26
N GLY A 298 -6.47 4.45 -8.36
CA GLY A 298 -5.13 4.85 -7.93
C GLY A 298 -4.14 4.91 -9.09
N CYS A 299 -4.31 4.03 -10.08
CA CYS A 299 -3.57 4.03 -11.34
C CYS A 299 -3.94 5.20 -12.26
N ARG A 300 -5.24 5.33 -12.59
CA ARG A 300 -5.72 6.09 -13.75
C ARG A 300 -6.14 7.52 -13.44
N GLY A 301 -6.72 7.76 -12.28
CA GLY A 301 -7.40 9.02 -11.97
C GLY A 301 -8.63 9.28 -12.84
N PRO A 302 -9.05 10.56 -13.01
CA PRO A 302 -10.29 10.91 -13.71
C PRO A 302 -10.12 10.95 -15.24
N LYS A 303 -8.97 10.49 -15.77
CA LYS A 303 -8.71 10.46 -17.20
C LYS A 303 -9.55 9.39 -17.89
N ASP A 304 -9.83 9.61 -19.17
CA ASP A 304 -10.37 8.57 -20.04
C ASP A 304 -9.43 7.36 -20.05
N PHE A 305 -10.01 6.18 -20.19
CA PHE A 305 -9.24 4.95 -20.28
C PHE A 305 -8.43 4.92 -21.57
N SER A 306 -7.20 4.39 -21.49
CA SER A 306 -6.41 4.03 -22.66
C SER A 306 -6.38 2.49 -22.78
N PRO A 307 -6.83 1.91 -23.91
CA PRO A 307 -6.88 0.45 -24.05
C PRO A 307 -5.50 -0.21 -23.81
N GLY A 308 -5.45 -1.13 -22.86
CA GLY A 308 -4.24 -1.87 -22.50
C GLY A 308 -3.18 -1.04 -21.78
N GLU A 309 -3.58 0.02 -21.07
CA GLU A 309 -2.65 0.88 -20.34
C GLU A 309 -2.05 0.25 -19.09
N TYR A 310 -0.85 0.71 -18.79
CA TYR A 310 -0.14 0.48 -17.54
C TYR A 310 -0.36 1.65 -16.57
N ALA A 311 0.22 1.55 -15.37
CA ALA A 311 0.08 2.54 -14.31
C ALA A 311 0.38 3.98 -14.77
N TRP A 312 1.25 4.17 -15.77
CA TRP A 312 1.59 5.48 -16.32
C TRP A 312 0.63 6.03 -17.38
N GLY A 313 -0.42 5.30 -17.72
CA GLY A 313 -1.59 5.77 -18.50
C GLY A 313 -1.45 5.69 -20.01
N ASN A 314 -0.55 4.85 -20.50
CA ASN A 314 -0.48 4.42 -21.89
C ASN A 314 0.11 2.99 -21.95
N ASN A 315 0.33 2.48 -23.17
CA ASN A 315 0.82 1.13 -23.41
C ASN A 315 2.32 1.07 -23.81
N VAL A 316 3.07 2.16 -23.63
CA VAL A 316 4.51 2.23 -23.95
C VAL A 316 5.33 1.67 -22.80
N ILE A 317 6.02 0.55 -23.05
CA ILE A 317 6.93 -0.08 -22.07
C ILE A 317 8.38 0.21 -22.48
N ILE A 318 9.18 0.58 -21.48
CA ILE A 318 10.63 0.49 -21.55
C ILE A 318 11.06 -0.50 -20.46
N GLU A 319 11.62 -1.62 -20.90
CA GLU A 319 12.01 -2.74 -20.05
C GLU A 319 13.26 -2.39 -19.22
N ALA A 320 13.22 -2.73 -17.93
CA ALA A 320 14.37 -2.69 -17.03
C ALA A 320 15.17 -4.00 -17.10
N LYS A 321 16.48 -3.88 -17.27
CA LYS A 321 17.44 -4.98 -17.50
C LYS A 321 18.69 -4.87 -16.63
N ASN A 322 19.12 -3.66 -16.34
CA ASN A 322 20.41 -3.36 -15.73
C ASN A 322 20.21 -2.56 -14.44
N ILE A 323 20.73 -3.11 -13.35
CA ILE A 323 20.74 -2.53 -12.01
C ILE A 323 22.20 -2.26 -11.61
N SER A 324 22.44 -1.11 -10.98
CA SER A 324 23.70 -0.77 -10.33
C SER A 324 23.54 -0.72 -8.81
N TYR A 325 24.68 -0.82 -8.12
CA TYR A 325 24.81 -0.85 -6.67
C TYR A 325 24.25 -2.12 -6.00
N THR A 326 24.79 -2.42 -4.82
CA THR A 326 24.48 -3.63 -4.05
C THR A 326 23.99 -3.31 -2.64
N THR A 327 24.05 -2.03 -2.25
CA THR A 327 23.63 -1.59 -0.92
C THR A 327 22.12 -1.34 -0.96
N PRO A 328 21.35 -1.92 -0.02
CA PRO A 328 19.92 -1.67 0.08
C PRO A 328 19.61 -0.18 0.20
N GLY A 329 18.52 0.24 -0.43
CA GLY A 329 18.08 1.62 -0.52
C GLY A 329 18.87 2.46 -1.52
N THR A 330 19.83 1.89 -2.25
CA THR A 330 20.68 2.63 -3.22
C THR A 330 20.61 2.07 -4.64
N GLU A 331 19.75 1.09 -4.90
CA GLU A 331 19.72 0.42 -6.19
C GLU A 331 19.25 1.38 -7.28
N LEU A 332 19.92 1.31 -8.44
CA LEU A 332 19.63 2.20 -9.56
C LEU A 332 19.41 1.40 -10.83
N CYS A 333 18.23 1.53 -11.43
CA CYS A 333 18.01 1.08 -12.81
C CYS A 333 18.76 2.01 -13.78
N THR A 334 19.69 1.46 -14.56
CA THR A 334 20.51 2.23 -15.50
C THR A 334 19.91 2.32 -16.91
N ASP A 335 18.83 1.58 -17.19
CA ASP A 335 18.13 1.66 -18.47
C ASP A 335 17.30 2.93 -18.53
N SER A 336 17.68 3.85 -19.42
CA SER A 336 17.07 5.18 -19.54
C SER A 336 15.58 5.09 -19.83
N GLY A 337 14.76 5.65 -18.92
CA GLY A 337 13.30 5.68 -19.07
C GLY A 337 12.58 4.36 -18.77
N ALA A 338 13.29 3.33 -18.32
CA ALA A 338 12.66 2.08 -17.92
C ALA A 338 11.59 2.29 -16.85
N ASN A 339 10.45 1.63 -17.05
CA ASN A 339 9.22 1.80 -16.28
C ASN A 339 8.58 0.46 -15.87
N LEU A 340 9.14 -0.67 -16.34
CA LEU A 340 8.64 -2.00 -16.02
C LEU A 340 9.76 -3.03 -16.05
N HIS A 341 9.83 -3.87 -15.02
CA HIS A 341 10.52 -5.16 -15.09
C HIS A 341 9.47 -6.28 -15.18
N TYR A 342 9.59 -7.14 -16.20
CA TYR A 342 8.63 -8.18 -16.55
C TYR A 342 9.32 -9.30 -17.35
N TYR A 343 8.61 -10.37 -17.71
CA TYR A 343 9.12 -11.43 -18.60
C TYR A 343 9.15 -10.96 -20.06
N GLY A 344 10.09 -10.06 -20.35
CA GLY A 344 10.23 -9.39 -21.64
C GLY A 344 11.29 -10.02 -22.53
N ALA A 345 12.10 -9.16 -23.17
CA ALA A 345 13.21 -9.61 -24.01
C ALA A 345 14.38 -10.12 -23.16
N ASP A 346 14.53 -9.59 -21.95
CA ASP A 346 15.42 -10.16 -20.95
C ASP A 346 14.63 -10.70 -19.76
N TYR A 347 14.85 -11.97 -19.44
CA TYR A 347 14.19 -12.61 -18.30
C TYR A 347 14.88 -12.31 -16.98
N TYR A 348 16.10 -11.76 -17.04
CA TYR A 348 16.94 -11.50 -15.90
C TYR A 348 17.19 -10.00 -15.73
N LEU A 349 17.50 -9.62 -14.50
CA LEU A 349 18.23 -8.40 -14.23
C LEU A 349 19.73 -8.69 -14.13
N HIS A 350 20.53 -7.72 -14.55
CA HIS A 350 21.99 -7.78 -14.56
C HIS A 350 22.58 -6.65 -13.73
N GLY A 351 23.76 -6.89 -13.16
CA GLY A 351 24.50 -5.92 -12.36
C GLY A 351 23.95 -5.77 -10.94
N GLY A 352 24.65 -4.95 -10.15
CA GLY A 352 24.26 -4.66 -8.77
C GLY A 352 24.07 -5.93 -7.94
N VAL A 353 23.02 -5.94 -7.11
CA VAL A 353 22.64 -7.11 -6.30
C VAL A 353 22.22 -8.33 -7.12
N PHE A 354 21.81 -8.14 -8.39
CA PHE A 354 21.34 -9.20 -9.28
C PHE A 354 22.47 -9.97 -9.97
N GLY A 355 23.71 -9.46 -9.92
CA GLY A 355 24.89 -10.17 -10.44
C GLY A 355 24.83 -10.39 -11.96
N VAL A 356 25.31 -11.54 -12.45
CA VAL A 356 25.29 -11.81 -13.90
C VAL A 356 23.89 -12.10 -14.41
N ASN A 357 23.08 -12.86 -13.67
CA ASN A 357 21.70 -13.21 -14.02
C ASN A 357 20.91 -13.34 -12.71
N GLY A 358 20.11 -12.34 -12.38
CA GLY A 358 19.31 -12.31 -11.15
C GLY A 358 17.81 -12.31 -11.43
N TYR A 359 17.07 -12.82 -10.46
CA TYR A 359 15.61 -12.81 -10.43
C TYR A 359 15.11 -12.16 -9.16
N GLY A 360 13.95 -11.53 -9.23
CA GLY A 360 13.26 -11.02 -8.06
C GLY A 360 12.63 -9.65 -8.27
N PRO A 361 11.91 -9.18 -7.25
CA PRO A 361 11.44 -7.81 -7.24
C PRO A 361 12.63 -6.85 -7.11
N VAL A 362 12.40 -5.62 -7.55
CA VAL A 362 13.31 -4.49 -7.40
C VAL A 362 12.94 -3.67 -6.16
N GLU A 363 13.82 -2.75 -5.77
CA GLU A 363 13.46 -1.72 -4.80
C GLU A 363 12.19 -0.99 -5.23
N VAL A 364 11.30 -0.74 -4.27
CA VAL A 364 10.09 0.01 -4.54
C VAL A 364 10.48 1.39 -5.06
N GLY A 365 9.76 1.92 -6.03
CA GLY A 365 10.01 3.24 -6.63
C GLY A 365 11.26 3.40 -7.49
N ILE A 366 12.05 2.35 -7.74
CA ILE A 366 13.35 2.39 -8.45
C ILE A 366 13.35 3.15 -9.80
N PHE A 367 12.19 3.30 -10.44
CA PHE A 367 12.06 3.98 -11.73
C PHE A 367 11.93 5.51 -11.60
N ALA A 368 11.56 6.05 -10.42
CA ALA A 368 11.58 7.48 -10.14
C ALA A 368 13.03 7.96 -9.93
N ARG A 369 13.54 8.79 -10.85
CA ARG A 369 14.93 9.26 -10.89
C ARG A 369 14.99 10.78 -11.02
N ASP A 370 16.05 11.41 -10.52
CA ASP A 370 16.22 12.88 -10.51
C ASP A 370 16.06 13.56 -11.88
N SER A 371 16.51 12.89 -12.95
CA SER A 371 16.43 13.42 -14.32
C SER A 371 15.09 13.16 -15.00
N THR A 372 14.17 12.42 -14.35
CA THR A 372 12.99 11.85 -14.98
C THR A 372 11.72 12.47 -14.41
N LEU A 373 11.09 13.35 -15.18
CA LEU A 373 9.96 14.16 -14.70
C LEU A 373 8.60 13.72 -15.25
N SER A 374 8.55 12.73 -16.16
CA SER A 374 7.29 12.27 -16.73
C SER A 374 6.79 11.01 -16.03
N ARG A 375 5.47 10.93 -15.88
CA ARG A 375 4.77 9.74 -15.35
C ARG A 375 5.17 8.45 -16.08
N GLU A 376 5.32 8.51 -17.41
CA GLU A 376 5.74 7.36 -18.23
C GLU A 376 7.14 6.87 -17.87
N ALA A 377 8.10 7.78 -17.71
CA ALA A 377 9.48 7.40 -17.51
C ALA A 377 9.80 7.06 -16.04
N THR A 378 8.93 7.42 -15.09
CA THR A 378 8.98 6.93 -13.71
C THR A 378 8.16 5.67 -13.49
N GLY A 379 7.33 5.25 -14.45
CA GLY A 379 6.35 4.17 -14.25
C GLY A 379 5.29 4.46 -13.18
N GLY A 380 5.19 5.72 -12.73
CA GLY A 380 4.30 6.13 -11.65
C GLY A 380 2.84 6.20 -12.08
N SER A 381 1.93 6.11 -11.10
CA SER A 381 0.51 6.30 -11.31
C SER A 381 0.13 7.75 -11.60
N TYR A 382 -1.12 8.01 -11.95
CA TYR A 382 -1.62 9.37 -12.13
C TYR A 382 -1.46 10.23 -10.86
N TYR A 383 -1.55 9.60 -9.69
CA TYR A 383 -1.46 10.27 -8.40
C TYR A 383 -0.07 10.21 -7.77
N GLY A 384 0.85 9.38 -8.30
CA GLY A 384 2.21 9.23 -7.77
C GLY A 384 2.42 7.97 -6.92
N ALA A 385 1.49 7.00 -6.95
CA ALA A 385 1.76 5.66 -6.46
C ALA A 385 2.71 4.93 -7.42
N MET A 386 3.72 4.26 -6.89
CA MET A 386 4.79 3.66 -7.68
C MET A 386 4.61 2.14 -7.77
N ASN A 387 5.13 1.54 -8.85
CA ASN A 387 5.15 0.09 -9.07
C ASN A 387 3.76 -0.57 -9.13
N MET A 388 2.71 0.16 -9.52
CA MET A 388 1.37 -0.42 -9.71
C MET A 388 1.26 -1.29 -10.99
N SER A 389 2.32 -1.37 -11.79
CA SER A 389 2.46 -2.31 -12.92
C SER A 389 3.82 -3.01 -12.79
N GLY A 390 3.82 -4.33 -12.63
CA GLY A 390 5.00 -5.16 -12.42
C GLY A 390 5.41 -5.27 -10.95
N ASN A 391 6.70 -5.54 -10.72
CA ASN A 391 7.30 -5.78 -9.41
C ASN A 391 6.69 -6.98 -8.65
N VAL A 392 5.75 -6.82 -7.70
CA VAL A 392 4.99 -7.97 -7.14
C VAL A 392 3.50 -7.86 -7.42
N ARG A 393 2.82 -9.00 -7.49
CA ARG A 393 1.36 -9.00 -7.60
C ARG A 393 0.76 -8.50 -6.30
N GLU A 394 -0.19 -7.59 -6.42
CA GLU A 394 -0.82 -6.95 -5.27
C GLU A 394 -2.19 -7.55 -4.99
N PHE A 395 -2.41 -7.97 -3.76
CA PHE A 395 -3.72 -8.41 -3.33
C PHE A 395 -4.71 -7.25 -3.25
N CYS A 396 -5.89 -7.46 -3.84
CA CYS A 396 -7.05 -6.58 -3.68
C CYS A 396 -8.30 -7.37 -3.29
N VAL A 397 -9.24 -6.67 -2.66
CA VAL A 397 -10.59 -7.17 -2.48
C VAL A 397 -11.30 -7.19 -3.83
N GLN A 398 -11.83 -8.36 -4.19
CA GLN A 398 -12.59 -8.55 -5.41
C GLN A 398 -14.04 -8.08 -5.23
N ILE A 399 -14.65 -7.56 -6.30
CA ILE A 399 -16.02 -7.04 -6.27
C ILE A 399 -17.08 -8.09 -5.90
N ASN A 400 -16.90 -9.37 -6.27
CA ASN A 400 -17.86 -10.44 -5.99
C ASN A 400 -17.28 -11.49 -5.02
N THR A 401 -18.16 -12.14 -4.25
CA THR A 401 -17.74 -13.01 -3.15
C THR A 401 -17.41 -14.46 -3.55
N ASN A 402 -18.11 -15.05 -4.53
CA ASN A 402 -17.86 -16.42 -5.01
C ASN A 402 -18.52 -16.69 -6.39
N ASN A 403 -18.22 -17.84 -7.01
CA ASN A 403 -18.81 -18.27 -8.29
C ASN A 403 -20.23 -18.86 -8.17
N GLY A 404 -20.65 -19.31 -6.98
CA GLY A 404 -22.01 -19.82 -6.77
C GLY A 404 -23.07 -18.72 -6.79
N ASN A 405 -22.66 -17.49 -6.48
CA ASN A 405 -23.47 -16.29 -6.56
C ASN A 405 -22.65 -15.12 -7.15
N PRO A 406 -22.35 -15.17 -8.46
CA PRO A 406 -21.48 -14.20 -9.13
C PRO A 406 -22.06 -12.79 -9.16
N ALA A 407 -23.35 -12.63 -8.88
CA ALA A 407 -24.09 -11.37 -8.88
C ALA A 407 -24.05 -10.61 -7.56
N THR A 408 -23.62 -11.25 -6.47
CA THR A 408 -23.56 -10.62 -5.15
C THR A 408 -22.19 -10.03 -4.88
N THR A 409 -22.19 -8.74 -4.51
CA THR A 409 -20.99 -8.05 -4.03
C THR A 409 -20.43 -8.68 -2.76
N THR A 410 -19.13 -8.55 -2.56
CA THR A 410 -18.52 -8.82 -1.25
C THR A 410 -19.13 -7.94 -0.15
N GLN A 411 -19.09 -8.42 1.10
CA GLN A 411 -19.53 -7.66 2.28
C GLN A 411 -18.49 -6.63 2.74
N TYR A 412 -17.30 -6.62 2.13
CA TYR A 412 -16.23 -5.70 2.47
C TYR A 412 -16.69 -4.25 2.42
N SER A 413 -16.58 -3.57 3.56
CA SER A 413 -17.13 -2.24 3.78
C SER A 413 -16.06 -1.14 3.81
N GLY A 414 -14.78 -1.49 3.73
CA GLY A 414 -13.69 -0.52 3.79
C GLY A 414 -13.33 -0.03 5.19
N ILE A 415 -13.75 -0.73 6.26
CA ILE A 415 -13.34 -0.40 7.62
C ILE A 415 -11.82 -0.61 7.77
N TRP A 416 -11.17 0.30 8.50
CA TRP A 416 -9.73 0.23 8.78
C TRP A 416 -9.42 -0.83 9.83
N GLY A 417 -8.20 -1.38 9.74
CA GLY A 417 -7.58 -2.11 10.83
C GLY A 417 -7.58 -1.31 12.13
N ASP A 418 -7.64 -2.03 13.23
CA ASP A 418 -7.66 -1.44 14.57
C ASP A 418 -6.30 -1.56 15.28
N GLY A 419 -5.33 -2.24 14.65
CA GLY A 419 -4.01 -2.47 15.21
C GLY A 419 -3.91 -3.72 16.07
N MET A 420 -4.98 -4.51 16.18
CA MET A 420 -5.06 -5.74 16.95
C MET A 420 -5.04 -6.96 16.03
N LEU A 421 -4.61 -8.09 16.60
CA LEU A 421 -4.67 -9.40 15.95
C LEU A 421 -5.35 -10.38 16.90
N ASP A 422 -5.91 -11.44 16.35
CA ASP A 422 -6.47 -12.53 17.12
C ASP A 422 -5.40 -13.38 17.82
N ALA A 423 -5.84 -14.40 18.55
CA ALA A 423 -4.96 -15.30 19.30
C ALA A 423 -3.98 -16.11 18.43
N PHE A 424 -4.12 -16.10 17.11
CA PHE A 424 -3.27 -16.79 16.15
C PHE A 424 -2.37 -15.83 15.34
N GLY A 425 -2.49 -14.53 15.54
CA GLY A 425 -1.79 -13.51 14.76
C GLY A 425 -2.47 -13.17 13.44
N ILE A 426 -3.77 -13.47 13.32
CA ILE A 426 -4.59 -13.19 12.15
C ILE A 426 -5.35 -11.89 12.40
N TYR A 427 -5.54 -11.08 11.35
CA TYR A 427 -6.43 -9.91 11.39
C TYR A 427 -7.80 -10.26 11.99
N ASN A 428 -8.43 -9.31 12.68
CA ASN A 428 -9.70 -9.52 13.37
C ASN A 428 -10.82 -8.58 12.89
N VAL A 429 -10.53 -7.73 11.90
CA VAL A 429 -11.48 -6.70 11.43
C VAL A 429 -12.75 -7.32 10.86
N THR A 430 -13.90 -6.81 11.32
CA THR A 430 -15.21 -7.24 10.83
C THR A 430 -15.38 -6.85 9.35
N ASP A 431 -16.11 -7.68 8.61
CA ASP A 431 -16.38 -7.55 7.16
C ASP A 431 -15.15 -7.62 6.24
N TRP A 432 -13.94 -7.82 6.77
CA TRP A 432 -12.80 -8.13 5.92
C TRP A 432 -12.95 -9.51 5.28
N PRO A 433 -12.35 -9.73 4.10
CA PRO A 433 -12.48 -11.00 3.43
C PRO A 433 -12.00 -12.16 4.32
N THR A 434 -12.76 -13.25 4.38
CA THR A 434 -12.42 -14.45 5.18
C THR A 434 -12.20 -15.67 4.29
N THR A 435 -11.55 -16.70 4.84
CA THR A 435 -11.15 -17.90 4.10
C THR A 435 -12.29 -18.48 3.27
N GLY A 436 -12.04 -18.65 1.97
CA GLY A 436 -13.01 -19.18 0.99
C GLY A 436 -13.75 -18.10 0.20
N GLN A 437 -13.72 -16.84 0.64
CA GLN A 437 -14.17 -15.70 -0.18
C GLN A 437 -13.13 -15.39 -1.26
N TYR A 438 -13.58 -14.77 -2.35
CA TYR A 438 -12.69 -14.38 -3.44
C TYR A 438 -11.89 -13.13 -3.12
N TYR A 439 -10.61 -13.20 -3.47
CA TYR A 439 -9.74 -12.06 -3.68
C TYR A 439 -9.14 -12.10 -5.09
N ILE A 440 -8.50 -11.01 -5.48
CA ILE A 440 -7.85 -10.86 -6.78
C ILE A 440 -6.42 -10.35 -6.61
N MET A 441 -5.55 -10.78 -7.51
CA MET A 441 -4.21 -10.19 -7.67
C MET A 441 -4.22 -9.21 -8.84
N LYS A 442 -3.68 -8.01 -8.63
CA LYS A 442 -3.58 -6.92 -9.62
C LYS A 442 -2.11 -6.54 -9.87
N GLY A 443 -1.88 -5.78 -10.93
CA GLY A 443 -0.57 -5.16 -11.24
C GLY A 443 0.44 -6.04 -11.97
N GLY A 444 0.31 -7.38 -11.93
CA GLY A 444 1.32 -8.29 -12.48
C GLY A 444 2.57 -8.34 -11.58
N TYR A 445 3.64 -9.00 -12.03
CA TYR A 445 4.92 -9.04 -11.29
C TYR A 445 6.11 -9.14 -12.24
N TRP A 446 7.32 -9.14 -11.68
CA TRP A 446 8.60 -9.14 -12.39
C TRP A 446 8.83 -10.28 -13.41
N HIS A 447 8.06 -11.38 -13.38
CA HIS A 447 8.15 -12.48 -14.36
C HIS A 447 6.81 -12.80 -15.03
N ASP A 448 5.85 -11.87 -14.95
CA ASP A 448 4.64 -11.93 -15.75
C ASP A 448 4.90 -11.39 -17.16
N ASN A 449 4.12 -11.83 -18.14
CA ASN A 449 4.12 -11.16 -19.45
C ASN A 449 3.44 -9.79 -19.35
N GLN A 450 3.69 -8.93 -20.34
CA GLN A 450 3.18 -7.56 -20.34
C GLN A 450 1.66 -7.45 -20.19
N ASP A 451 0.87 -8.40 -20.71
CA ASP A 451 -0.59 -8.32 -20.66
C ASP A 451 -1.11 -8.43 -19.22
N ARG A 452 -0.39 -9.13 -18.34
CA ARG A 452 -0.72 -9.28 -16.92
C ARG A 452 -0.39 -8.03 -16.10
N CYS A 453 0.46 -7.15 -16.61
CA CYS A 453 0.88 -5.93 -15.91
C CYS A 453 -0.06 -4.72 -16.18
N ARG A 454 -1.06 -4.89 -17.05
CA ARG A 454 -2.05 -3.85 -17.37
C ARG A 454 -2.93 -3.54 -16.16
N VAL A 455 -3.31 -2.27 -16.04
CA VAL A 455 -4.11 -1.76 -14.91
C VAL A 455 -5.42 -2.53 -14.74
N SER A 456 -6.08 -2.86 -15.85
CA SER A 456 -7.40 -3.49 -15.83
C SER A 456 -7.39 -5.00 -16.05
N ASP A 457 -6.21 -5.65 -16.07
CA ASP A 457 -6.15 -7.12 -16.12
C ASP A 457 -6.74 -7.73 -14.84
N ARG A 458 -7.58 -8.76 -15.02
CA ARG A 458 -8.19 -9.55 -13.94
C ARG A 458 -8.03 -11.06 -14.16
N ASN A 459 -6.94 -11.50 -14.77
CA ASN A 459 -6.74 -12.93 -15.04
C ASN A 459 -6.49 -13.72 -13.76
N HIS A 460 -5.99 -13.07 -12.71
CA HIS A 460 -5.73 -13.66 -11.40
C HIS A 460 -6.82 -13.37 -10.36
N ARG A 461 -8.08 -13.38 -10.80
CA ARG A 461 -9.29 -13.26 -9.96
C ARG A 461 -9.71 -14.61 -9.38
N ASN A 462 -10.75 -14.61 -8.54
CA ASN A 462 -11.39 -15.78 -7.94
C ASN A 462 -10.43 -16.65 -7.12
N GLN A 463 -9.42 -16.02 -6.50
CA GLN A 463 -8.47 -16.73 -5.65
C GLN A 463 -9.12 -17.00 -4.29
N THR A 464 -8.87 -18.17 -3.72
CA THR A 464 -9.46 -18.61 -2.44
C THR A 464 -8.42 -19.12 -1.46
N ASN A 465 -7.15 -19.18 -1.85
CA ASN A 465 -6.09 -19.71 -1.02
C ASN A 465 -5.50 -18.59 -0.16
N TYR A 466 -5.78 -18.63 1.14
CA TYR A 466 -5.47 -17.56 2.08
C TYR A 466 -4.10 -17.72 2.75
N THR A 467 -3.53 -18.93 2.71
CA THR A 467 -2.32 -19.30 3.48
C THR A 467 -1.10 -19.61 2.62
N SER A 468 -1.26 -19.73 1.30
CA SER A 468 -0.12 -20.01 0.42
C SER A 468 0.73 -18.78 0.18
N ARG A 469 2.04 -19.00 0.23
CA ARG A 469 3.07 -17.98 0.03
C ARG A 469 3.84 -18.29 -1.25
N TYR A 470 3.95 -17.31 -2.14
CA TYR A 470 4.76 -17.43 -3.35
C TYR A 470 5.62 -16.19 -3.53
N TYR A 471 6.78 -16.35 -4.17
CA TYR A 471 7.78 -15.29 -4.36
C TYR A 471 7.25 -14.02 -5.07
N TYR A 472 6.12 -14.12 -5.77
CA TYR A 472 5.50 -13.02 -6.50
C TYR A 472 4.31 -12.38 -5.78
N LEU A 473 3.93 -12.87 -4.58
CA LEU A 473 2.79 -12.35 -3.83
C LEU A 473 3.24 -11.32 -2.81
N GLY A 474 2.76 -10.09 -2.99
CA GLY A 474 2.91 -8.98 -2.06
C GLY A 474 1.64 -8.13 -2.04
N GLY A 475 1.79 -6.83 -1.81
CA GLY A 475 0.66 -5.91 -1.87
C GLY A 475 0.92 -4.61 -1.15
N ARG A 476 -0.10 -3.76 -1.13
CA ARG A 476 -0.10 -2.47 -0.44
C ARG A 476 -1.47 -2.19 0.18
N GLY A 477 -1.47 -1.36 1.20
CA GLY A 477 -2.67 -0.92 1.91
C GLY A 477 -3.20 0.43 1.45
N VAL A 478 -4.42 0.72 1.89
CA VAL A 478 -5.05 2.04 1.82
C VAL A 478 -5.61 2.43 3.18
N ARG A 479 -6.00 3.70 3.34
CA ARG A 479 -6.78 4.21 4.45
C ARG A 479 -7.93 5.05 3.91
#